data_AF-A0A954R5X5-F1
#
_entry.id   AF-A0A954R5X5-F1
#
_cell.length_a   1.000
_cell.length_b   1.000
_cell.length_c   1.000
_cell.angle_alpha   90.00
_cell.angle_beta   90.00
_cell.angle_gamma   90.00
#
_symmetry.space_group_name_H-M   'P 1'
#
loop_
_entity.id
_entity.type
_entity.pdbx_description
1 polymer ?
#
loop_
_entity_poly.entity_id
_entity_poly.type
_entity_poly.pdbx_seq_one_letter_code
_entity_poly.pdbx_strand_id
1 'polypeptide(L)'
;MQQQTHPASAVVVVIEGLGTNLVGAYGSSTAITPTLDQMASQGVLLDQCFLDSQQLHEQLRSLWTAAHALQTGALPWNLWQAFAARWGGGSRVSGLARLLTDSPQVAELAEQM
;
A
#
# COMPACT_ATOMS: atom_id res chain seq x y z
N MET A 1 12.54 -17.11 -31.03
CA MET A 1 11.47 -16.44 -30.26
C MET A 1 12.11 -15.81 -29.04
N GLN A 2 12.27 -14.48 -29.00
CA GLN A 2 12.76 -13.79 -27.82
C GLN A 2 11.54 -13.41 -26.97
N GLN A 3 11.48 -13.88 -25.71
CA GLN A 3 10.45 -13.48 -24.75
C GLN A 3 10.76 -12.07 -24.26
N GLN A 4 9.86 -11.13 -24.52
CA GLN A 4 9.90 -9.80 -23.91
C GLN A 4 9.47 -9.92 -22.44
N THR A 5 10.42 -9.83 -21.52
CA THR A 5 10.13 -9.66 -20.09
C THR A 5 9.86 -8.18 -19.83
N HIS A 6 8.60 -7.82 -19.58
CA HIS A 6 8.27 -6.51 -19.05
C HIS A 6 8.72 -6.44 -17.57
N PRO A 7 9.40 -5.36 -17.14
CA PRO A 7 9.68 -5.17 -15.72
C PRO A 7 8.35 -5.09 -14.97
N ALA A 8 8.21 -5.86 -13.88
CA ALA A 8 6.96 -6.00 -13.14
C ALA A 8 6.73 -4.80 -12.23
N SER A 9 5.91 -3.82 -12.60
CA SER A 9 5.57 -2.67 -11.74
C SER A 9 4.61 -3.05 -10.61
N ALA A 10 4.74 -2.40 -9.46
CA ALA A 10 3.79 -2.51 -8.35
C ALA A 10 3.17 -1.14 -8.03
N VAL A 11 1.87 -1.12 -7.78
CA VAL A 11 1.12 0.07 -7.33
C VAL A 11 0.37 -0.32 -6.06
N VAL A 12 0.57 0.46 -5.00
CA VAL A 12 -0.12 0.29 -3.72
C VAL A 12 -1.02 1.50 -3.51
N VAL A 13 -2.31 1.26 -3.33
CA VAL A 13 -3.32 2.30 -3.08
C VAL A 13 -3.85 2.11 -1.68
N VAL A 14 -3.75 3.15 -0.85
CA VAL A 14 -4.29 3.18 0.52
C VAL A 14 -5.30 4.32 0.58
N ILE A 15 -6.48 4.04 1.14
CA ILE A 15 -7.56 5.03 1.28
C ILE A 15 -7.89 5.13 2.77
N GLU A 16 -7.67 6.30 3.35
CA GLU A 16 -7.99 6.57 4.75
C GLU A 16 -9.51 6.69 4.95
N GLY A 17 -10.02 6.17 6.08
CA GLY A 17 -11.42 6.32 6.48
C GLY A 17 -12.43 5.48 5.68
N LEU A 18 -11.97 4.66 4.73
CA LEU A 18 -12.83 3.77 3.95
C LEU A 18 -13.12 2.47 4.70
N GLY A 19 -14.31 2.35 5.29
CA GLY A 19 -14.80 1.10 5.85
C GLY A 19 -15.27 0.11 4.78
N THR A 20 -15.15 -1.20 5.06
CA THR A 20 -15.62 -2.26 4.14
C THR A 20 -17.13 -2.19 3.87
N ASN A 21 -17.91 -1.65 4.82
CA ASN A 21 -19.34 -1.39 4.67
C ASN A 21 -19.68 -0.34 3.58
N LEU A 22 -18.68 0.32 3.00
CA LEU A 22 -18.82 1.32 1.92
C LEU A 22 -18.30 0.81 0.58
N VAL A 23 -17.98 -0.48 0.44
CA VAL A 23 -17.42 -1.04 -0.79
C VAL A 23 -18.31 -2.18 -1.28
N GLY A 24 -18.77 -2.10 -2.54
CA GLY A 24 -19.70 -3.05 -3.16
C GLY A 24 -19.18 -4.49 -3.15
N ALA A 25 -17.88 -4.67 -3.41
CA ALA A 25 -17.21 -5.97 -3.33
C ALA A 25 -17.33 -6.66 -1.95
N TYR A 26 -17.54 -5.90 -0.88
CA TYR A 26 -17.78 -6.41 0.47
C TYR A 26 -19.27 -6.49 0.83
N GLY A 27 -20.16 -6.33 -0.15
CA GLY A 27 -21.62 -6.43 0.02
C GLY A 27 -22.33 -5.12 0.33
N SER A 28 -21.66 -3.97 0.23
CA SER A 28 -22.33 -2.67 0.39
C SER A 28 -23.32 -2.42 -0.75
N SER A 29 -24.54 -1.99 -0.40
CA SER A 29 -25.56 -1.57 -1.37
C SER A 29 -25.81 -0.05 -1.35
N THR A 30 -25.07 0.69 -0.52
CA THR A 30 -25.29 2.13 -0.29
C THR A 30 -24.29 3.01 -1.05
N ALA A 31 -23.06 2.52 -1.24
CA ALA A 31 -22.02 3.19 -2.01
C ALA A 31 -21.85 2.51 -3.37
N ILE A 32 -21.65 3.31 -4.42
CA ILE A 32 -21.42 2.82 -5.79
C ILE A 32 -19.91 2.85 -6.03
N THR A 33 -19.24 1.69 -6.06
CA THR A 33 -17.78 1.55 -6.16
C THR A 33 -17.31 0.71 -7.36
N PRO A 34 -17.75 1.00 -8.59
CA PRO A 34 -17.65 0.08 -9.71
C PRO A 34 -16.20 -0.28 -10.07
N THR A 35 -15.26 0.65 -9.91
CA THR A 35 -13.83 0.41 -10.16
C THR A 35 -13.22 -0.55 -9.13
N LEU A 36 -13.58 -0.42 -7.85
CA LEU A 36 -13.11 -1.32 -6.80
C LEU A 36 -13.76 -2.71 -6.94
N ASP A 37 -15.04 -2.74 -7.32
CA ASP A 37 -15.78 -3.99 -7.55
C ASP A 37 -15.17 -4.76 -8.73
N GLN A 38 -14.84 -4.05 -9.81
CA GLN A 38 -14.14 -4.65 -10.96
C GLN A 38 -12.75 -5.15 -10.55
N MET A 39 -11.98 -4.37 -9.79
CA MET A 39 -10.66 -4.78 -9.30
C MET A 39 -10.74 -6.05 -8.44
N ALA A 40 -11.74 -6.14 -7.55
CA ALA A 40 -11.98 -7.33 -6.74
C ALA A 40 -12.37 -8.54 -7.60
N SER A 41 -13.18 -8.36 -8.65
CA SER A 41 -13.59 -9.44 -9.56
C SER A 41 -12.46 -10.05 -10.39
N GLN A 42 -11.36 -9.29 -10.57
CA GLN A 42 -10.20 -9.69 -11.37
C GLN A 42 -9.01 -10.14 -10.51
N GLY A 43 -9.13 -10.03 -9.18
CA GLY A 43 -8.03 -10.23 -8.24
C GLY A 43 -8.40 -11.10 -7.05
N VAL A 44 -7.70 -10.88 -5.94
CA VAL A 44 -7.97 -11.54 -4.67
C VAL A 44 -8.61 -10.53 -3.74
N LEU A 45 -9.80 -10.85 -3.24
CA LEU A 45 -10.48 -10.10 -2.20
C LEU A 45 -10.16 -10.73 -0.84
N LEU A 46 -9.68 -9.92 0.10
CA LEU A 46 -9.40 -10.36 1.47
C LEU A 46 -10.56 -9.98 2.38
N ASP A 47 -11.40 -10.95 2.73
CA ASP A 47 -12.55 -10.77 3.64
C ASP A 47 -12.14 -10.68 5.12
N GLN A 48 -10.94 -11.17 5.44
CA GLN A 48 -10.35 -11.16 6.78
C GLN A 48 -9.01 -10.42 6.77
N CYS A 49 -9.08 -9.10 6.57
CA CYS A 49 -7.94 -8.18 6.66
C CYS A 49 -8.14 -7.23 7.85
N PHE A 50 -7.20 -7.25 8.80
CA PHE A 50 -7.33 -6.51 10.05
C PHE A 50 -6.24 -5.46 10.18
N LEU A 51 -6.62 -4.32 10.76
CA LEU A 51 -5.68 -3.32 11.25
C LEU A 51 -5.30 -3.67 12.69
N ASP A 52 -4.03 -3.50 13.02
CA ASP A 52 -3.47 -3.73 14.35
C ASP A 52 -3.60 -2.51 15.29
N SER A 53 -3.97 -1.35 14.75
CA SER A 53 -4.27 -0.13 15.50
C SER A 53 -5.44 0.65 14.89
N GLN A 54 -6.09 1.47 15.72
CA GLN A 54 -7.10 2.46 15.28
C GLN A 54 -6.48 3.85 15.01
N GLN A 55 -5.21 4.06 15.34
CA GLN A 55 -4.50 5.31 15.09
C GLN A 55 -3.87 5.29 13.70
N LEU A 56 -4.19 6.29 12.87
CA LEU A 56 -3.70 6.40 11.49
C LEU A 56 -2.18 6.26 11.38
N HIS A 57 -1.44 6.97 12.25
CA HIS A 57 0.03 6.96 12.22
C HIS A 57 0.58 5.55 12.44
N GLU A 58 0.03 4.81 13.41
CA GLU A 58 0.44 3.44 13.70
C GLU A 58 0.05 2.50 12.54
N GLN A 59 -1.15 2.64 11.97
CA GLN A 59 -1.60 1.86 10.82
C GLN A 59 -0.67 2.03 9.62
N LEU A 60 -0.34 3.26 9.24
CA LEU A 60 0.54 3.56 8.11
C LEU A 60 1.95 3.04 8.36
N ARG A 61 2.47 3.21 9.59
CA ARG A 61 3.77 2.66 9.98
C ARG A 61 3.79 1.14 9.85
N SER A 62 2.77 0.46 10.37
CA SER A 62 2.62 -0.99 10.27
C SER A 62 2.53 -1.45 8.82
N LEU A 63 1.70 -0.78 8.01
CA LEU A 63 1.54 -1.06 6.58
C LEU A 63 2.85 -0.93 5.83
N TRP A 64 3.66 0.08 6.13
CA TRP A 64 4.92 0.35 5.42
C TRP A 64 6.12 -0.42 5.95
N THR A 65 6.13 -0.89 7.19
CA THR A 65 7.30 -1.59 7.75
C THR A 65 7.08 -3.07 7.99
N ALA A 66 5.83 -3.53 7.85
CA ALA A 66 5.38 -4.82 8.34
C ALA A 66 5.64 -5.02 9.86
N ALA A 67 5.94 -3.96 10.60
CA ALA A 67 6.14 -4.01 12.04
C ALA A 67 4.84 -3.67 12.76
N HIS A 68 4.41 -4.56 13.65
CA HIS A 68 3.18 -4.38 14.43
C HIS A 68 3.17 -3.06 15.22
N ALA A 69 2.00 -2.48 15.46
CA ALA A 69 1.84 -1.21 16.18
C ALA A 69 2.48 -1.23 17.57
N LEU A 70 2.39 -2.36 18.27
CA LEU A 70 3.02 -2.59 19.59
C LEU A 70 4.56 -2.67 19.55
N GLN A 71 5.18 -2.81 18.37
CA GLN A 71 6.63 -2.90 18.26
C GLN A 71 7.24 -1.50 18.47
N THR A 72 8.11 -1.36 19.46
CA THR A 72 8.82 -0.10 19.73
C THR A 72 10.29 -0.23 19.33
N GLY A 73 10.91 0.89 18.93
CA GLY A 73 12.32 0.93 18.54
C GLY A 73 12.55 1.06 17.03
N ALA A 74 13.83 1.01 16.64
CA ALA A 74 14.26 1.16 15.26
C ALA A 74 13.75 0.00 14.40
N LEU A 75 13.18 0.34 13.25
CA LEU A 75 12.64 -0.64 12.32
C LEU A 75 13.77 -1.08 11.37
N PRO A 76 14.06 -2.39 11.28
CA PRO A 76 15.18 -2.88 10.49
C PRO A 76 14.93 -2.78 8.98
N TRP A 77 13.67 -2.55 8.56
CA TRP A 77 13.26 -2.53 7.17
C TRP A 77 11.94 -1.75 7.00
N ASN A 78 11.80 -1.01 5.90
CA ASN A 78 10.52 -0.54 5.38
C ASN A 78 10.32 -0.85 3.88
N LEU A 79 9.06 -0.98 3.45
CA LEU A 79 8.62 -1.22 2.08
C LEU A 79 9.19 -0.17 1.12
N TRP A 80 9.32 1.07 1.58
CA TRP A 80 9.93 2.15 0.79
C TRP A 80 11.38 1.81 0.39
N GLN A 81 12.20 1.41 1.37
CA GLN A 81 13.56 0.92 1.15
C GLN A 81 13.59 -0.36 0.30
N ALA A 82 12.62 -1.27 0.46
CA ALA A 82 12.51 -2.46 -0.39
C ALA A 82 12.21 -2.11 -1.87
N PHE A 83 11.28 -1.18 -2.11
CA PHE A 83 10.97 -0.70 -3.46
C PHE A 83 12.18 0.03 -4.08
N ALA A 84 12.89 0.83 -3.28
CA ALA A 84 14.12 1.49 -3.72
C ALA A 84 15.26 0.49 -4.03
N ALA A 85 15.44 -0.54 -3.20
CA ALA A 85 16.55 -1.50 -3.32
C ALA A 85 16.34 -2.56 -4.41
N ARG A 86 15.11 -3.08 -4.58
CA ARG A 86 14.82 -4.21 -5.50
C ARG A 86 14.96 -3.85 -6.99
N TRP A 87 14.97 -2.56 -7.33
CA TRP A 87 15.18 -2.09 -8.70
C TRP A 87 16.56 -1.45 -8.97
N GLY A 88 17.44 -1.38 -7.96
CA GLY A 88 18.81 -0.88 -8.10
C GLY A 88 19.76 -1.81 -8.87
N GLY A 89 19.29 -2.99 -9.29
CA GLY A 89 20.05 -3.96 -10.08
C GLY A 89 20.15 -3.60 -11.55
N GLY A 90 20.89 -2.54 -11.87
CA GLY A 90 21.46 -2.33 -13.20
C GLY A 90 20.54 -1.71 -14.26
N SER A 91 20.12 -0.46 -14.08
CA SER A 91 19.97 0.52 -15.17
C SER A 91 19.60 1.89 -14.60
N ARG A 92 20.00 2.96 -15.30
CA ARG A 92 19.86 4.38 -14.96
C ARG A 92 18.39 4.84 -14.82
N VAL A 93 17.71 4.48 -13.74
CA VAL A 93 16.38 5.03 -13.42
C VAL A 93 16.42 5.71 -12.06
N SER A 94 16.85 6.97 -12.08
CA SER A 94 16.55 7.92 -11.02
C SER A 94 15.03 8.17 -11.04
N GLY A 95 14.24 7.44 -10.23
CA GLY A 95 12.78 7.61 -10.16
C GLY A 95 11.92 6.39 -9.77
N LEU A 96 12.44 5.42 -9.02
CA LEU A 96 11.85 4.07 -8.93
C LEU A 96 10.71 3.86 -7.91
N ALA A 97 10.53 4.76 -6.93
CA ALA A 97 9.36 4.76 -6.05
C ALA A 97 8.87 6.19 -5.88
N ARG A 98 7.55 6.41 -6.01
CA ARG A 98 6.92 7.72 -5.82
C ARG A 98 5.73 7.56 -4.90
N LEU A 99 5.70 8.36 -3.83
CA LEU A 99 4.53 8.54 -3.01
C LEU A 99 3.70 9.69 -3.59
N LEU A 100 2.41 9.45 -3.80
CA LEU A 100 1.43 10.48 -4.11
C LEU A 100 0.37 10.41 -3.03
N THR A 101 0.21 11.49 -2.27
CA THR A 101 -0.72 11.58 -1.15
C THR A 101 -1.28 13.00 -1.07
N ASP A 102 -2.55 13.11 -0.69
CA ASP A 102 -3.22 14.35 -0.29
C ASP A 102 -3.21 14.55 1.23
N SER A 103 -2.81 13.54 1.99
CA SER A 103 -2.69 13.58 3.45
C SER A 103 -1.32 14.12 3.89
N PRO A 104 -1.27 15.22 4.68
CA PRO A 104 -0.02 15.74 5.21
C PRO A 104 0.60 14.79 6.25
N GLN A 105 -0.20 14.06 7.03
CA GLN A 105 0.31 13.09 8.01
C GLN A 105 1.06 11.94 7.33
N VAL A 106 0.55 11.48 6.17
CA VAL A 106 1.20 10.45 5.34
C VAL A 106 2.53 10.98 4.78
N ALA A 107 2.55 12.23 4.31
CA ALA A 107 3.77 12.86 3.79
C ALA A 107 4.85 13.01 4.88
N GLU A 108 4.48 13.52 6.06
CA GLU A 108 5.39 13.66 7.20
C GLU A 108 5.95 12.32 7.66
N LEU A 109 5.11 11.28 7.75
CA LEU A 109 5.58 9.94 8.12
C LEU A 109 6.55 9.38 7.09
N ALA A 110 6.31 9.60 5.80
CA ALA A 110 7.21 9.14 4.74
C ALA A 110 8.58 9.82 4.79
N GLU A 111 8.67 11.07 5.22
CA GLU A 111 9.96 11.78 5.42
C GLU A 111 10.75 11.25 6.62
N GLN A 112 10.08 10.62 7.59
CA GLN A 112 10.71 10.04 8.78
C GLN A 112 11.29 8.63 8.56
N MET A 113 11.07 8.04 7.38
CA MET A 113 11.39 6.65 7.02
C MET A 113 12.52 6.50 6.02
#